data_AF-A0A6P6D842-F1
#
_entry.id   AF-A0A6P6D842-F1
#
_cell.length_a   1.000
_cell.length_b   1.000
_cell.length_c   1.000
_cell.angle_alpha   90.00
_cell.angle_beta   90.00
_cell.angle_gamma   90.00
#
_symmetry.space_group_name_H-M   'P 1'
#
loop_
_entity.id
_entity.type
_entity.pdbx_description
1 polymer ?
#
loop_
_entity_poly.entity_id
_entity_poly.type
_entity_poly.pdbx_seq_one_letter_code
_entity_poly.pdbx_strand_id
1 'polypeptide(L)'
;MSMNEVKESLRGVEQKYKLFQQQQFTFITALEHCRENAHDKIRPISSIGQVQSYVEHHCYNSTERRVLLMFLDICSELSKLCQHFEAVHAGTPVTNNLLEKCKALVSQSNDLSSLRARYPHDVVNHLSCDEARNHYGGVVSLIPLVLDAMKEWIAHSEKLPRKALQPVSVPPAPQKATGAPEHSLAGLRKLKCRQLLKDSLRPRGRDKGRSKPPWRPPGRNL
;
A
#
# COMPACT_ATOMS: atom_id res chain seq x y z
N MET A 1 7.30 16.31 12.14
CA MET A 1 5.84 16.13 12.13
C MET A 1 5.44 15.12 13.21
N SER A 2 4.25 15.22 13.78
CA SER A 2 3.64 14.19 14.63
C SER A 2 2.83 13.18 13.79
N MET A 3 2.43 12.05 14.37
CA MET A 3 1.58 11.06 13.69
C MET A 3 0.26 11.66 13.18
N ASN A 4 -0.35 12.59 13.93
CA ASN A 4 -1.59 13.23 13.52
C ASN A 4 -1.38 14.15 12.31
N GLU A 5 -0.28 14.91 12.28
CA GLU A 5 0.06 15.77 11.14
C GLU A 5 0.31 14.96 9.87
N VAL A 6 0.97 13.81 10.01
CA VAL A 6 1.19 12.89 8.89
C VAL A 6 -0.12 12.33 8.35
N LYS A 7 -1.07 11.96 9.22
CA LYS A 7 -2.41 11.50 8.82
C LYS A 7 -3.18 12.58 8.07
N GLU A 8 -3.16 13.82 8.57
CA GLU A 8 -3.81 14.95 7.89
C GLU A 8 -3.14 15.27 6.56
N SER A 9 -1.81 15.20 6.47
CA SER A 9 -1.09 15.35 5.22
C SER A 9 -1.47 14.25 4.21
N LEU A 10 -1.59 12.98 4.64
CA LEU A 10 -2.04 11.90 3.77
C LEU A 10 -3.47 12.14 3.27
N ARG A 11 -4.39 12.60 4.13
CA ARG A 11 -5.76 12.97 3.73
C ARG A 11 -5.78 14.08 2.69
N GLY A 12 -4.88 15.06 2.82
CA GLY A 12 -4.69 16.11 1.81
C GLY A 12 -4.30 15.54 0.44
N VAL A 13 -3.35 14.60 0.42
CA VAL A 13 -2.94 13.91 -0.81
C VAL A 13 -4.09 13.09 -1.39
N GLU A 14 -4.88 12.41 -0.57
CA GLU A 14 -6.07 11.67 -1.05
C GLU A 14 -7.10 12.59 -1.71
N GLN A 15 -7.32 13.80 -1.16
CA GLN A 15 -8.22 14.77 -1.76
C GLN A 15 -7.70 15.26 -3.12
N LYS A 16 -6.40 15.57 -3.23
CA LYS A 16 -5.77 15.91 -4.50
C LYS A 16 -5.88 14.76 -5.52
N TYR A 17 -5.64 13.54 -5.08
CA TYR A 17 -5.78 12.37 -5.93
C TYR A 17 -7.21 12.17 -6.44
N LYS A 18 -8.25 12.40 -5.62
CA LYS A 18 -9.64 12.36 -6.08
C LYS A 18 -9.92 13.35 -7.19
N LEU A 19 -9.38 14.57 -7.11
CA LEU A 19 -9.48 15.57 -8.18
C LEU A 19 -8.72 15.13 -9.43
N PHE A 20 -7.53 14.55 -9.25
CA PHE A 20 -6.75 14.00 -10.36
C PHE A 20 -7.47 12.84 -11.07
N GLN A 21 -8.12 11.93 -10.33
CA GLN A 21 -8.89 10.83 -10.89
C GLN A 21 -10.01 11.32 -11.81
N GLN A 22 -10.69 12.43 -11.47
CA GLN A 22 -11.71 13.05 -12.33
C GLN A 22 -11.13 13.56 -13.65
N GLN A 23 -9.83 13.88 -13.67
CA GLN A 23 -9.09 14.36 -14.84
C GLN A 23 -8.32 13.26 -15.56
N GLN A 24 -8.57 11.98 -15.25
CA GLN A 24 -7.80 10.87 -15.79
C GLN A 24 -7.84 10.85 -17.33
N PHE A 25 -8.99 11.08 -17.96
CA PHE A 25 -9.07 11.12 -19.43
C PHE A 25 -8.18 12.23 -20.01
N THR A 26 -8.27 13.45 -19.45
CA THR A 26 -7.40 14.58 -19.82
C THR A 26 -5.92 14.24 -19.62
N PHE A 27 -5.58 13.53 -18.55
CA PHE A 27 -4.21 13.08 -18.27
C PHE A 27 -3.70 12.11 -19.34
N ILE A 28 -4.53 11.14 -19.76
CA ILE A 28 -4.17 10.19 -20.81
C ILE A 28 -3.98 10.89 -22.16
N THR A 29 -4.89 11.78 -22.55
CA THR A 29 -4.75 12.58 -23.77
C THR A 29 -3.50 13.45 -23.75
N ALA A 30 -3.18 14.09 -22.62
CA ALA A 30 -1.96 14.87 -22.45
C ALA A 30 -0.70 14.00 -22.65
N LEU A 31 -0.68 12.80 -22.09
CA LEU A 31 0.42 11.85 -22.26
C LEU A 31 0.55 11.39 -23.72
N GLU A 32 -0.56 11.15 -24.40
CA GLU A 32 -0.57 10.77 -25.82
C GLU A 32 0.05 11.87 -26.71
N HIS A 33 -0.39 13.12 -26.56
CA HIS A 33 0.16 14.25 -27.31
C HIS A 33 1.65 14.47 -27.00
N CYS A 34 2.06 14.35 -25.74
CA CYS A 34 3.48 14.45 -25.38
C CYS A 34 4.32 13.35 -26.01
N ARG A 35 3.83 12.11 -26.04
CA ARG A 35 4.50 10.98 -26.70
C ARG A 35 4.62 11.18 -28.20
N GLU A 36 3.60 11.77 -28.83
CA GLU A 36 3.63 12.15 -30.23
C GLU A 36 4.73 13.18 -30.50
N ASN A 37 4.78 14.27 -29.73
CA ASN A 37 5.80 15.30 -29.86
C ASN A 37 7.22 14.77 -29.58
N ALA A 38 7.35 13.82 -28.65
CA ALA A 38 8.62 13.17 -28.32
C ALA A 38 9.01 12.04 -29.30
N HIS A 39 8.15 11.69 -30.26
CA HIS A 39 8.32 10.54 -31.15
C HIS A 39 8.51 9.20 -30.42
N ASP A 40 7.92 9.04 -29.21
CA ASP A 40 8.05 7.86 -28.33
C ASP A 40 6.73 7.06 -28.25
N LYS A 41 6.10 6.81 -29.41
CA LYS A 41 4.82 6.09 -29.50
C LYS A 41 4.92 4.58 -29.28
N ILE A 42 6.12 4.02 -29.27
CA ILE A 42 6.32 2.55 -29.26
C ILE A 42 6.43 2.01 -27.83
N ARG A 43 6.96 2.80 -26.89
CA ARG A 43 7.23 2.32 -25.53
C ARG A 43 6.15 2.77 -24.54
N PRO A 44 5.90 1.96 -23.49
CA PRO A 44 5.08 2.39 -22.36
C PRO A 44 5.72 3.58 -21.67
N ILE A 45 4.89 4.38 -21.02
CA ILE A 45 5.39 5.33 -20.03
C ILE A 45 5.79 4.53 -18.79
N SER A 46 7.07 4.57 -18.49
CA SER A 46 7.72 3.65 -17.55
C SER A 46 8.19 4.31 -16.28
N SER A 47 8.23 5.64 -16.17
CA SER A 47 8.72 6.31 -14.96
C SER A 47 8.12 7.70 -14.74
N ILE A 48 8.17 8.17 -13.49
CA ILE A 48 7.80 9.55 -13.13
C ILE A 48 8.71 10.56 -13.83
N GLY A 49 10.01 10.23 -13.93
CA GLY A 49 11.01 11.04 -14.64
C GLY A 49 10.68 11.22 -16.12
N GLN A 50 10.12 10.19 -16.77
CA GLN A 50 9.66 10.31 -18.16
C GLN A 50 8.49 11.31 -18.28
N VAL A 51 7.52 11.25 -17.36
CA VAL A 51 6.41 12.23 -17.32
C VAL A 51 6.92 13.65 -17.10
N GLN A 52 7.90 13.83 -16.21
CA GLN A 52 8.54 15.13 -16.01
C GLN A 52 9.25 15.62 -17.27
N SER A 53 10.02 14.77 -17.93
CA SER A 53 10.69 15.10 -19.20
C SER A 53 9.69 15.55 -20.27
N TYR A 54 8.52 14.93 -20.35
CA TYR A 54 7.44 15.35 -21.24
C TYR A 54 6.91 16.74 -20.92
N VAL A 55 6.67 17.03 -19.63
CA VAL A 55 6.22 18.36 -19.18
C VAL A 55 7.21 19.46 -19.54
N GLU A 56 8.52 19.16 -19.45
CA GLU A 56 9.59 20.14 -19.68
C GLU A 56 9.86 20.40 -21.17
N HIS A 57 9.79 19.36 -22.01
CA HIS A 57 10.31 19.43 -23.38
C HIS A 57 9.26 19.22 -24.48
N HIS A 58 8.12 18.59 -24.16
CA HIS A 58 7.18 18.07 -25.16
C HIS A 58 5.71 18.45 -24.92
N CYS A 59 5.43 19.22 -23.86
CA CYS A 59 4.09 19.68 -23.49
C CYS A 59 3.93 21.19 -23.70
N TYR A 60 3.22 21.58 -24.77
CA TYR A 60 3.01 22.98 -25.13
C TYR A 60 1.63 23.52 -24.74
N ASN A 61 0.65 22.64 -24.51
CA ASN A 61 -0.70 23.02 -24.09
C ASN A 61 -0.75 23.24 -22.58
N SER A 62 -1.29 24.39 -22.14
CA SER A 62 -1.34 24.76 -20.72
C SER A 62 -2.29 23.88 -19.89
N THR A 63 -3.39 23.41 -20.48
CA THR A 63 -4.34 22.49 -19.82
C THR A 63 -3.72 21.12 -19.61
N GLU A 64 -3.06 20.58 -20.64
CA GLU A 64 -2.32 19.31 -20.56
C GLU A 64 -1.19 19.42 -19.54
N ARG A 65 -0.41 20.50 -19.61
CA ARG A 65 0.67 20.76 -18.65
C ARG A 65 0.16 20.79 -17.22
N ARG A 66 -1.00 21.41 -16.97
CA ARG A 66 -1.62 21.46 -15.64
C ARG A 66 -1.95 20.08 -15.10
N VAL A 67 -2.54 19.18 -15.89
CA VAL A 67 -2.91 17.84 -15.41
C VAL A 67 -1.67 16.95 -15.20
N LEU A 68 -0.65 17.07 -16.07
CA LEU A 68 0.63 16.37 -15.87
C LEU A 68 1.35 16.86 -14.61
N LEU A 69 1.36 18.17 -14.36
CA LEU A 69 1.92 18.74 -13.14
C LEU A 69 1.16 18.30 -11.89
N MET A 70 -0.17 18.10 -11.96
CA MET A 70 -0.95 17.55 -10.84
C MET A 70 -0.49 16.14 -10.46
N PHE A 71 -0.21 15.28 -11.44
CA PHE A 71 0.37 13.96 -11.20
C PHE A 71 1.74 14.05 -10.53
N LEU A 72 2.63 14.91 -11.03
CA LEU A 72 3.98 15.10 -10.50
C LEU A 72 3.96 15.68 -9.07
N ASP A 73 3.06 16.64 -8.80
CA ASP A 73 2.86 17.23 -7.47
C ASP A 73 2.45 16.15 -6.46
N ILE A 74 1.46 15.31 -6.81
CA ILE A 74 1.04 14.20 -5.94
C ILE A 74 2.20 13.24 -5.68
N CYS A 75 2.97 12.86 -6.70
CA CYS A 75 4.13 11.98 -6.52
C CYS A 75 5.20 12.60 -5.60
N SER A 76 5.44 13.91 -5.74
CA SER A 76 6.35 14.67 -4.86
C SER A 76 5.87 14.68 -3.41
N GLU A 77 4.58 14.92 -3.18
CA GLU A 77 3.99 14.88 -1.84
C GLU A 77 4.04 13.50 -1.21
N LEU A 78 3.79 12.44 -1.98
CA LEU A 78 3.95 11.06 -1.53
C LEU A 78 5.41 10.77 -1.15
N SER A 79 6.38 11.24 -1.93
CA SER A 79 7.81 11.10 -1.59
C SER A 79 8.16 11.83 -0.29
N LYS A 80 7.64 13.04 -0.07
CA LYS A 80 7.82 13.78 1.19
C LYS A 80 7.18 13.07 2.37
N LEU A 81 5.99 12.50 2.19
CA LEU A 81 5.32 11.69 3.21
C LEU A 81 6.16 10.46 3.62
N CYS A 82 6.84 9.82 2.68
CA CYS A 82 7.77 8.73 3.02
C CYS A 82 8.87 9.20 4.00
N GLN A 83 9.46 10.37 3.76
CA GLN A 83 10.48 10.93 4.66
C GLN A 83 9.90 11.25 6.05
N HIS A 84 8.67 11.74 6.11
CA HIS A 84 7.99 12.01 7.37
C HIS A 84 7.67 10.74 8.16
N PHE A 85 7.33 9.63 7.48
CA PHE A 85 7.12 8.34 8.14
C PHE A 85 8.39 7.84 8.85
N GLU A 86 9.56 8.00 8.26
CA GLU A 86 10.85 7.65 8.89
C GLU A 86 11.08 8.46 10.18
N ALA A 87 10.79 9.75 10.13
CA ALA A 87 11.01 10.64 11.26
C ALA A 87 10.06 10.37 12.45
N VAL A 88 8.85 9.87 12.18
CA VAL A 88 7.80 9.68 13.20
C VAL A 88 7.88 8.32 13.89
N HIS A 89 8.40 7.29 13.23
CA HIS A 89 8.32 5.93 13.74
C HIS A 89 9.64 5.18 13.51
N ALA A 90 10.28 4.76 14.61
CA ALA A 90 11.57 4.04 14.61
C ALA A 90 11.58 2.69 13.86
N GLY A 91 10.40 2.25 13.41
CA GLY A 91 10.27 1.15 12.47
C GLY A 91 10.05 -0.21 13.13
N THR A 92 9.28 -1.04 12.44
CA THR A 92 9.22 -2.49 12.60
C THR A 92 9.56 -3.12 11.26
N PRO A 93 9.91 -4.42 11.19
CA PRO A 93 10.16 -5.08 9.91
C PRO A 93 9.03 -4.88 8.89
N VAL A 94 7.77 -4.90 9.35
CA VAL A 94 6.59 -4.69 8.51
C VAL A 94 6.49 -3.25 8.02
N THR A 95 6.53 -2.26 8.92
CA THR A 95 6.43 -0.84 8.53
C THR A 95 7.63 -0.40 7.69
N ASN A 96 8.82 -0.97 7.92
CA ASN A 96 10.01 -0.67 7.15
C ASN A 96 9.90 -1.23 5.74
N ASN A 97 9.42 -2.48 5.57
CA ASN A 97 9.18 -3.05 4.25
C ASN A 97 8.15 -2.24 3.45
N LEU A 98 7.04 -1.84 4.08
CA LEU A 98 6.03 -0.99 3.46
C LEU A 98 6.60 0.36 3.05
N LEU A 99 7.43 0.98 3.89
CA LEU A 99 8.04 2.27 3.62
C LEU A 99 9.06 2.20 2.47
N GLU A 100 9.92 1.18 2.47
CA GLU A 100 10.86 0.95 1.36
C GLU A 100 10.12 0.69 0.04
N LYS A 101 9.00 -0.05 0.08
CA LYS A 101 8.13 -0.23 -1.08
C LYS A 101 7.56 1.11 -1.56
N CYS A 102 7.07 1.96 -0.66
CA CYS A 102 6.55 3.29 -1.03
C CYS A 102 7.62 4.15 -1.67
N LYS A 103 8.82 4.24 -1.07
CA LYS A 103 9.95 4.99 -1.62
C LYS A 103 10.38 4.49 -2.99
N ALA A 104 10.45 3.17 -3.16
CA ALA A 104 10.78 2.57 -4.45
C ALA A 104 9.75 2.96 -5.52
N LEU A 105 8.45 2.87 -5.19
CA LEU A 105 7.37 3.22 -6.13
C LEU A 105 7.40 4.70 -6.56
N VAL A 106 7.66 5.63 -5.63
CA VAL A 106 7.68 7.08 -5.92
C VAL A 106 9.04 7.59 -6.36
N SER A 107 10.04 6.73 -6.49
CA SER A 107 11.34 7.09 -7.03
C SER A 107 11.21 7.49 -8.50
N GLN A 108 11.89 8.57 -8.88
CA GLN A 108 11.77 9.19 -10.20
C GLN A 108 12.09 8.23 -11.35
N SER A 109 13.04 7.32 -11.15
CA SER A 109 13.54 6.36 -12.14
C SER A 109 12.92 4.95 -12.02
N ASN A 110 12.00 4.73 -11.08
CA ASN A 110 11.41 3.41 -10.89
C ASN A 110 10.59 3.00 -12.11
N ASP A 111 10.72 1.73 -12.51
CA ASP A 111 9.92 1.18 -13.61
C ASP A 111 8.50 0.88 -13.14
N LEU A 112 7.55 1.54 -13.80
CA LEU A 112 6.12 1.44 -13.57
C LEU A 112 5.43 0.49 -14.55
N SER A 113 6.14 0.00 -15.58
CA SER A 113 5.56 -0.73 -16.72
C SER A 113 4.73 -1.95 -16.30
N SER A 114 5.11 -2.63 -15.22
CA SER A 114 4.42 -3.81 -14.68
C SER A 114 3.35 -3.51 -13.61
N LEU A 115 3.21 -2.26 -13.16
CA LEU A 115 2.29 -1.91 -12.08
C LEU A 115 0.85 -1.96 -12.54
N ARG A 116 -0.01 -2.71 -11.85
CA ARG A 116 -1.45 -2.73 -12.11
C ARG A 116 -2.21 -2.65 -10.80
N ALA A 117 -2.94 -1.55 -10.62
CA ALA A 117 -3.87 -1.41 -9.53
C ALA A 117 -4.99 -2.43 -9.69
N ARG A 118 -5.37 -3.06 -8.58
CA ARG A 118 -6.46 -4.04 -8.53
C ARG A 118 -7.67 -3.42 -7.85
N TYR A 119 -8.80 -4.11 -7.89
CA TYR A 119 -9.97 -3.78 -7.10
C TYR A 119 -9.56 -3.45 -5.64
N PRO A 120 -10.07 -2.35 -5.05
CA PRO A 120 -11.20 -1.53 -5.49
C PRO A 120 -10.89 -0.40 -6.48
N HIS A 121 -9.65 -0.28 -6.96
CA HIS A 121 -9.26 0.78 -7.88
C HIS A 121 -9.71 0.47 -9.31
N ASP A 122 -10.43 1.40 -9.91
CA ASP A 122 -11.04 1.30 -11.25
C ASP A 122 -10.27 2.06 -12.34
N VAL A 123 -9.22 2.82 -11.97
CA VAL A 123 -8.44 3.64 -12.90
C VAL A 123 -7.93 2.88 -14.12
N VAL A 124 -7.53 1.61 -13.96
CA VAL A 124 -7.08 0.79 -15.10
C VAL A 124 -8.24 0.39 -16.01
N ASN A 125 -9.45 0.26 -15.47
CA ASN A 125 -10.66 -0.11 -16.22
C ASN A 125 -11.20 1.05 -17.08
N HIS A 126 -10.72 2.28 -16.85
CA HIS A 126 -11.04 3.44 -17.67
C HIS A 126 -10.20 3.51 -18.96
N LEU A 127 -9.23 2.60 -19.10
CA LEU A 127 -8.39 2.47 -20.27
C LEU A 127 -8.90 1.33 -21.16
N SER A 128 -8.65 1.41 -22.46
CA SER A 128 -8.73 0.24 -23.32
C SER A 128 -7.71 -0.82 -22.90
N CYS A 129 -7.92 -2.06 -23.34
CA CYS A 129 -7.01 -3.17 -23.02
C CYS A 129 -5.57 -2.91 -23.49
N ASP A 130 -5.40 -2.26 -24.65
CA ASP A 130 -4.08 -1.93 -25.19
C ASP A 130 -3.41 -0.82 -24.37
N GLU A 131 -4.13 0.26 -24.08
CA GLU A 131 -3.64 1.35 -23.23
C GLU A 131 -3.23 0.86 -21.84
N ALA A 132 -4.08 0.03 -21.22
CA ALA A 132 -3.80 -0.57 -19.92
C ALA A 132 -2.58 -1.49 -19.96
N ARG A 133 -2.39 -2.26 -21.03
CA ARG A 133 -1.29 -3.24 -21.10
C ARG A 133 0.03 -2.61 -21.52
N ASN A 134 0.01 -1.71 -22.49
CA ASN A 134 1.21 -1.33 -23.25
C ASN A 134 1.60 0.15 -23.10
N HIS A 135 0.76 1.00 -22.50
CA HIS A 135 1.00 2.45 -22.54
C HIS A 135 0.93 3.13 -21.18
N TYR A 136 -0.23 3.05 -20.52
CA TYR A 136 -0.57 3.95 -19.41
C TYR A 136 -0.96 3.21 -18.12
N GLY A 137 -1.18 1.89 -18.17
CA GLY A 137 -1.63 1.13 -17.00
C GLY A 137 -0.70 1.28 -15.79
N GLY A 138 0.61 1.35 -16.01
CA GLY A 138 1.60 1.56 -14.97
C GLY A 138 1.45 2.91 -14.24
N VAL A 139 1.44 3.99 -15.02
CA VAL A 139 1.41 5.36 -14.50
C VAL A 139 0.09 5.67 -13.76
N VAL A 140 -1.05 5.22 -14.28
CA VAL A 140 -2.35 5.43 -13.60
C VAL A 140 -2.49 4.58 -12.33
N SER A 141 -1.76 3.47 -12.25
CA SER A 141 -1.79 2.58 -11.09
C SER A 141 -0.90 3.03 -9.94
N LEU A 142 0.07 3.92 -10.18
CA LEU A 142 1.08 4.29 -9.20
C LEU A 142 0.47 4.89 -7.92
N ILE A 143 -0.26 6.01 -8.06
CA ILE A 143 -0.80 6.76 -6.92
C ILE A 143 -1.69 5.89 -6.02
N PRO A 144 -2.70 5.15 -6.53
CA PRO A 144 -3.56 4.34 -5.65
C PRO A 144 -2.79 3.24 -4.91
N LEU A 145 -1.80 2.61 -5.56
CA LEU A 145 -0.98 1.59 -4.92
C LEU A 145 -0.10 2.15 -3.80
N VAL A 146 0.46 3.35 -3.99
CA VAL A 146 1.24 4.02 -2.94
C VAL A 146 0.33 4.44 -1.80
N LEU A 147 -0.83 5.05 -2.09
CA LEU A 147 -1.79 5.45 -1.06
C LEU A 147 -2.22 4.28 -0.18
N ASP A 148 -2.50 3.11 -0.76
CA ASP A 148 -2.83 1.90 -0.01
C ASP A 148 -1.69 1.46 0.91
N ALA A 149 -0.46 1.41 0.39
CA ALA A 149 0.71 1.03 1.18
C ALA A 149 0.97 2.01 2.34
N MET A 150 0.75 3.31 2.14
CA MET A 150 0.86 4.32 3.19
C MET A 150 -0.24 4.19 4.26
N LYS A 151 -1.48 3.87 3.87
CA LYS A 151 -2.56 3.60 4.82
C LYS A 151 -2.27 2.35 5.64
N GLU A 152 -1.78 1.30 4.99
CA GLU A 152 -1.35 0.08 5.63
C GLU A 152 -0.22 0.36 6.64
N TRP A 153 0.76 1.17 6.25
CA TRP A 153 1.84 1.62 7.13
C TRP A 153 1.28 2.30 8.40
N ILE A 154 0.34 3.24 8.25
CA ILE A 154 -0.28 3.93 9.38
C ILE A 154 -1.00 2.92 10.27
N ALA A 155 -1.80 2.03 9.70
CA ALA A 155 -2.53 1.01 10.46
C ALA A 155 -1.58 0.09 11.27
N HIS A 156 -0.40 -0.24 10.75
CA HIS A 156 0.60 -1.02 11.47
C HIS A 156 1.34 -0.21 12.54
N SER A 157 1.65 1.06 12.27
CA SER A 157 2.31 1.95 13.22
C SER A 157 1.47 2.19 14.48
N GLU A 158 0.13 2.17 14.35
CA GLU A 158 -0.79 2.40 15.48
C GLU A 158 -1.10 1.16 16.31
N LYS A 159 -0.99 -0.04 15.70
CA LYS A 159 -1.20 -1.31 16.40
C LYS A 159 -0.09 -1.65 17.38
N LEU A 160 1.02 -0.94 17.36
CA LEU A 160 2.12 -1.14 18.28
C LEU A 160 1.79 -0.50 19.63
N PRO A 161 2.03 -1.18 20.77
CA PRO A 161 1.87 -0.58 22.08
C PRO A 161 2.73 0.67 22.10
N ARG A 162 2.11 1.84 22.29
CA ARG A 162 2.82 3.06 22.67
C ARG A 162 3.57 2.70 23.93
N LYS A 163 4.86 2.35 23.82
CA LYS A 163 5.73 2.22 24.98
C LYS A 163 5.65 3.57 25.67
N ALA A 164 4.91 3.61 26.76
CA ALA A 164 4.75 4.77 27.58
C ALA A 164 6.17 5.22 27.96
N LEU A 165 6.58 6.38 27.46
CA LEU A 165 7.62 7.18 28.10
C LEU A 165 7.06 7.62 29.45
N GLN A 166 7.03 6.71 30.41
CA GLN A 166 6.96 7.04 31.83
C GLN A 166 8.40 7.23 32.28
N PRO A 167 8.81 8.42 32.72
CA PRO A 167 9.97 8.53 33.59
C PRO A 167 9.58 7.81 34.87
N VAL A 168 10.11 6.60 35.09
CA VAL A 168 10.06 5.99 36.41
C VAL A 168 10.98 6.81 37.30
N SER A 169 10.42 7.84 37.92
CA SER A 169 11.01 8.47 39.09
C SER A 169 11.12 7.39 40.17
N VAL A 170 12.35 6.97 40.44
CA VAL A 170 12.72 6.07 41.53
C VAL A 170 12.29 6.69 42.86
N PRO A 171 11.47 6.02 43.70
CA PRO A 171 11.37 6.35 45.11
C PRO A 171 12.50 5.62 45.88
N PRO A 172 13.14 6.24 46.88
CA PRO A 172 14.21 5.61 47.65
C PRO A 172 13.66 4.52 48.59
N ALA A 173 14.48 3.49 48.78
CA ALA A 173 14.21 2.31 49.60
C ALA A 173 14.09 2.61 51.11
N PRO A 174 13.19 1.92 51.83
CA PRO A 174 13.30 1.76 53.28
C PRO A 174 14.06 0.48 53.65
N GLN A 175 14.91 0.62 54.68
CA GLN A 175 15.84 -0.39 55.18
C GLN A 175 15.16 -1.51 56.01
N LYS A 176 15.86 -2.65 56.07
CA LYS A 176 15.60 -3.93 56.77
C LYS A 176 15.31 -3.83 58.29
N ALA A 177 14.50 -4.76 58.80
CA ALA A 177 14.78 -5.65 59.95
C ALA A 177 13.73 -6.81 59.97
N THR A 178 14.10 -8.06 59.64
CA THR A 178 14.52 -9.18 60.52
C THR A 178 13.41 -9.79 61.39
N GLY A 179 13.04 -11.05 61.10
CA GLY A 179 12.25 -11.93 61.97
C GLY A 179 11.57 -13.09 61.22
N ALA A 180 12.06 -14.31 61.39
CA ALA A 180 11.50 -15.57 60.87
C ALA A 180 10.82 -16.36 62.02
N PRO A 181 10.39 -17.63 61.82
CA PRO A 181 9.27 -18.15 61.01
C PRO A 181 8.25 -18.93 61.87
N GLU A 182 7.11 -19.41 61.33
CA GLU A 182 6.57 -20.77 61.59
C GLU A 182 5.18 -21.09 60.97
N HIS A 183 5.08 -22.34 60.49
CA HIS A 183 3.96 -23.30 60.40
C HIS A 183 2.72 -23.16 59.47
N SER A 184 2.67 -24.12 58.50
CA SER A 184 1.58 -25.10 58.21
C SER A 184 0.26 -24.59 57.59
N LEU A 185 -0.49 -25.25 56.69
CA LEU A 185 -0.62 -26.64 56.24
C LEU A 185 -1.43 -26.69 54.92
N ALA A 186 -1.17 -27.72 54.10
CA ALA A 186 -2.09 -28.49 53.24
C ALA A 186 -3.05 -27.84 52.20
N GLY A 187 -2.99 -28.36 50.96
CA GLY A 187 -4.05 -28.20 49.96
C GLY A 187 -3.76 -28.92 48.64
N LEU A 188 -3.99 -30.25 48.61
CA LEU A 188 -4.02 -31.10 47.41
C LEU A 188 -4.89 -30.52 46.28
N ARG A 189 -4.44 -30.68 45.02
CA ARG A 189 -5.27 -31.24 43.92
C ARG A 189 -4.42 -31.60 42.69
N LYS A 190 -4.26 -32.92 42.48
CA LYS A 190 -3.88 -33.57 41.21
C LYS A 190 -5.05 -33.50 40.24
N LEU A 191 -4.80 -33.31 38.95
CA LEU A 191 -5.59 -33.92 37.88
C LEU A 191 -4.68 -34.27 36.69
N LYS A 192 -4.86 -35.51 36.23
CA LYS A 192 -4.07 -36.25 35.24
C LYS A 192 -4.91 -36.44 33.97
N CYS A 193 -4.23 -36.41 32.82
CA CYS A 193 -4.53 -36.98 31.50
C CYS A 193 -5.98 -37.05 30.98
N ARG A 194 -6.14 -36.64 29.71
CA ARG A 194 -6.70 -37.55 28.70
C ARG A 194 -6.15 -37.24 27.30
N GLN A 195 -5.32 -38.17 26.80
CA GLN A 195 -5.14 -38.42 25.37
C GLN A 195 -6.47 -38.92 24.80
N LEU A 196 -6.82 -38.48 23.59
CA LEU A 196 -7.67 -39.24 22.67
C LEU A 196 -6.90 -39.44 21.37
N LEU A 197 -6.46 -40.68 21.21
CA LEU A 197 -6.12 -41.32 19.95
C LEU A 197 -7.41 -41.48 19.13
N LYS A 198 -7.36 -41.38 17.79
CA LYS A 198 -7.45 -42.55 16.91
C LYS A 198 -7.72 -42.17 15.43
N ASP A 199 -6.76 -42.60 14.61
CA ASP A 199 -6.83 -43.14 13.24
C ASP A 199 -7.43 -42.32 12.09
N SER A 200 -6.61 -41.89 11.12
CA SER A 200 -6.05 -42.67 9.99
C SER A 200 -7.11 -42.98 8.92
N LEU A 201 -6.94 -42.45 7.71
CA LEU A 201 -6.96 -43.20 6.45
C LEU A 201 -6.40 -42.31 5.31
N ARG A 202 -5.54 -42.91 4.50
CA ARG A 202 -4.68 -42.33 3.46
C ARG A 202 -5.37 -42.34 2.07
N PRO A 203 -4.73 -41.80 1.00
CA PRO A 203 -5.38 -41.22 -0.18
C PRO A 203 -5.52 -42.20 -1.36
N ARG A 204 -6.21 -41.75 -2.45
CA ARG A 204 -5.81 -41.82 -3.89
C ARG A 204 -7.03 -41.96 -4.83
N GLY A 205 -7.06 -41.19 -5.92
CA GLY A 205 -7.93 -41.47 -7.09
C GLY A 205 -8.19 -40.27 -8.01
N ARG A 206 -7.68 -40.31 -9.25
CA ARG A 206 -7.95 -39.38 -10.37
C ARG A 206 -9.32 -39.70 -10.99
N ASP A 207 -10.07 -38.72 -11.51
CA ASP A 207 -10.23 -38.42 -12.95
C ASP A 207 -11.40 -37.45 -13.26
N LYS A 208 -11.22 -36.75 -14.38
CA LYS A 208 -12.08 -35.87 -15.20
C LYS A 208 -13.55 -35.60 -14.82
N GLY A 209 -13.86 -34.30 -14.73
CA GLY A 209 -15.19 -33.73 -15.02
C GLY A 209 -15.12 -32.21 -15.11
N ARG A 210 -15.30 -31.63 -16.30
CA ARG A 210 -15.32 -30.17 -16.52
C ARG A 210 -16.52 -29.54 -15.80
N SER A 211 -16.30 -28.96 -14.63
CA SER A 211 -17.30 -28.13 -13.94
C SER A 211 -17.50 -26.82 -14.72
N LYS A 212 -18.68 -26.64 -15.31
CA LYS A 212 -19.07 -25.34 -15.90
C LYS A 212 -19.21 -24.31 -14.76
N PRO A 213 -18.69 -23.08 -14.92
CA PRO A 213 -18.77 -22.05 -13.89
C PRO A 213 -20.20 -21.51 -13.71
N PRO A 214 -20.54 -20.96 -12.52
CA PRO A 214 -21.92 -20.73 -12.08
C PRO A 214 -22.67 -19.60 -12.83
N TRP A 215 -22.01 -18.87 -13.72
CA TRP A 215 -22.48 -17.57 -14.21
C TRP A 215 -23.08 -17.60 -15.62
N ARG A 216 -23.35 -18.76 -16.20
CA ARG A 216 -23.91 -18.84 -17.56
C ARG A 216 -25.45 -18.87 -17.51
N PRO A 217 -26.16 -17.85 -18.00
CA PRO A 217 -27.62 -17.87 -18.07
C PRO A 217 -28.12 -18.87 -19.13
N PRO A 218 -29.31 -19.49 -18.95
CA PRO A 218 -29.85 -20.43 -19.92
C PRO A 218 -30.26 -19.71 -21.21
N GLY A 219 -29.76 -20.18 -22.35
CA GLY A 219 -30.08 -19.67 -23.67
C GLY A 219 -31.53 -19.96 -24.07
N ARG A 220 -32.18 -18.98 -24.71
CA ARG A 220 -33.45 -19.15 -25.42
C ARG A 220 -33.24 -20.12 -26.59
N ASN A 221 -34.02 -21.18 -26.63
CA ASN A 221 -34.20 -21.95 -27.85
C ASN A 221 -35.22 -21.20 -28.72
N LEU A 222 -34.86 -21.01 -30.00
CA LEU A 222 -35.78 -20.66 -31.09
C LEU A 222 -36.66 -21.87 -31.42
#